data_AF-A0A975HVT7-F1
#
_entry.id   AF-A0A975HVT7-F1
#
_cell.length_a   1.000
_cell.length_b   1.000
_cell.length_c   1.000
_cell.angle_alpha   90.00
_cell.angle_beta   90.00
_cell.angle_gamma   90.00
#
_symmetry.space_group_name_H-M   'P 1'
#
loop_
_entity.id
_entity.type
_entity.pdbx_description
1 polymer ?
#
loop_
_entity_poly.entity_id
_entity_poly.type
_entity_poly.pdbx_seq_one_letter_code
_entity_poly.pdbx_strand_id
1 'polypeptide(L)'
;MRWRRPVQLVLLALACALPVATPFAEYGDVVINKRSDKEGVRPVIFPHWFHRIRYRCKVCHSELGFKMRAGANDVLMSDIIDGKFCGMCHNGQVAWGPERCDLCHSGLPRLLPGIAGGAQTSGPGRW
;
A
#
# COMPACT_ATOMS: atom_id res chain seq x y z
N MET A 1 12.96 24.29 -44.81
CA MET A 1 12.17 23.84 -43.64
C MET A 1 11.75 22.35 -43.74
N ARG A 2 12.67 21.42 -44.07
CA ARG A 2 12.33 19.99 -44.30
C ARG A 2 13.03 19.03 -43.32
N TRP A 3 14.00 19.54 -42.55
CA TRP A 3 14.79 18.79 -41.55
C TRP A 3 14.18 18.76 -40.14
N ARG A 4 13.10 19.52 -39.87
CA ARG A 4 12.45 19.52 -38.54
C ARG A 4 11.61 18.25 -38.30
N ARG A 5 11.07 17.66 -39.37
CA ARG A 5 10.23 16.46 -39.34
C ARG A 5 10.94 15.18 -38.87
N PRO A 6 12.14 14.81 -39.38
CA PRO A 6 12.83 13.63 -38.88
C PRO A 6 13.29 13.80 -37.43
N VAL A 7 13.73 14.99 -37.04
CA VAL A 7 14.15 15.29 -35.66
C VAL A 7 12.97 15.19 -34.68
N GLN A 8 11.79 15.70 -35.05
CA GLN A 8 10.57 15.57 -34.25
C GLN A 8 10.10 14.12 -34.13
N LEU A 9 10.20 13.32 -35.19
CA LEU A 9 9.83 11.90 -35.18
C LEU A 9 10.79 11.06 -34.32
N VAL A 10 12.09 11.36 -34.36
CA VAL A 10 13.09 10.71 -33.50
C VAL A 10 12.90 11.09 -32.03
N LEU A 11 12.60 12.36 -31.73
CA LEU A 11 12.32 12.82 -30.36
C LEU A 11 11.03 12.22 -29.77
N LEU A 12 9.97 12.06 -30.57
CA LEU A 12 8.74 11.38 -30.14
C LEU A 12 8.95 9.87 -29.92
N ALA A 13 9.74 9.21 -30.77
CA ALA A 13 10.08 7.80 -30.58
C ALA A 13 10.92 7.57 -29.31
N LEU A 14 11.82 8.50 -28.98
CA LEU A 14 12.62 8.44 -27.75
C LEU A 14 11.76 8.63 -26.48
N ALA A 15 10.71 9.46 -26.54
CA ALA A 15 9.81 9.69 -25.41
C ALA A 15 8.92 8.47 -25.09
N CYS A 16 8.55 7.66 -26.08
CA CYS A 16 7.80 6.40 -25.87
C CYS A 16 8.67 5.24 -25.38
N ALA A 17 10.00 5.33 -25.48
CA ALA A 17 10.93 4.32 -25.01
C ALA A 17 11.32 4.49 -23.54
N LEU A 18 10.81 5.52 -22.85
CA LEU A 18 11.05 5.70 -21.43
C LEU A 18 10.36 4.56 -20.66
N PRO A 19 11.09 3.78 -19.85
CA PRO A 19 10.48 2.77 -19.01
C PRO A 19 9.52 3.48 -18.06
N VAL A 20 8.22 3.18 -18.20
CA VAL A 20 7.22 3.56 -17.22
C VAL A 20 7.66 2.94 -15.90
N ALA A 21 8.10 3.77 -14.95
CA ALA A 21 8.48 3.32 -13.63
C ALA A 21 7.26 2.62 -13.02
N THR A 22 7.33 1.30 -12.91
CA THR A 22 6.31 0.51 -12.23
C THR A 22 6.29 0.95 -10.77
N PRO A 23 5.14 1.36 -10.20
CA PRO A 23 5.07 1.64 -8.78
C PRO A 23 5.36 0.34 -8.02
N PHE A 24 6.56 0.23 -7.45
CA PHE A 24 6.91 -0.84 -6.53
C PHE A 24 6.37 -0.49 -5.14
N ALA A 25 5.87 -1.48 -4.42
CA ALA A 25 5.61 -1.34 -2.99
C ALA A 25 6.92 -0.92 -2.30
N GLU A 26 6.85 0.13 -1.48
CA GLU A 26 8.01 0.75 -0.88
C GLU A 26 8.42 -0.01 0.38
N TYR A 27 9.66 0.22 0.82
CA TYR A 27 10.22 -0.32 2.05
C TYR A 27 9.27 -0.23 3.27
N GLY A 28 8.89 -1.39 3.79
CA GLY A 28 8.12 -1.56 5.02
C GLY A 28 6.62 -1.68 4.80
N ASP A 29 6.13 -1.74 3.56
CA ASP A 29 4.70 -1.89 3.31
C ASP A 29 4.20 -3.27 3.79
N VAL A 30 3.01 -3.31 4.38
CA VAL A 30 2.40 -4.57 4.87
C VAL A 30 1.25 -4.96 3.97
N VAL A 31 1.33 -6.16 3.40
CA VAL A 31 0.24 -6.78 2.66
C VAL A 31 -0.62 -7.58 3.64
N ILE A 32 -1.90 -7.23 3.73
CA ILE A 32 -2.90 -7.90 4.55
C ILE A 32 -3.84 -8.66 3.62
N ASN A 33 -3.73 -9.99 3.66
CA ASN A 33 -4.53 -10.88 2.81
C ASN A 33 -4.94 -12.19 3.51
N LYS A 34 -5.18 -12.14 4.82
CA LYS A 34 -5.63 -13.33 5.58
C LYS A 34 -7.04 -13.78 5.16
N ARG A 35 -7.89 -12.82 4.78
CA ARG A 35 -9.31 -13.02 4.41
C ARG A 35 -9.70 -12.41 3.06
N SER A 36 -9.13 -11.26 2.70
CA SER A 36 -9.59 -10.46 1.57
C SER A 36 -9.87 -11.28 0.31
N ASP A 37 -8.88 -12.01 -0.20
CA ASP A 37 -9.07 -12.83 -1.40
C ASP A 37 -10.14 -13.93 -1.25
N LYS A 38 -10.24 -14.54 -0.06
CA LYS A 38 -11.23 -15.59 0.21
C LYS A 38 -12.66 -15.05 0.18
N GLU A 39 -12.82 -13.79 0.58
CA GLU A 39 -14.08 -13.04 0.58
C GLU A 39 -14.33 -12.30 -0.75
N GLY A 40 -13.48 -12.52 -1.77
CA GLY A 40 -13.63 -11.89 -3.08
C GLY A 40 -13.29 -10.40 -3.14
N VAL A 41 -12.62 -9.85 -2.12
CA VAL A 41 -12.15 -8.47 -2.10
C VAL A 41 -10.63 -8.41 -2.26
N ARG A 42 -10.12 -7.37 -2.92
CA ARG A 42 -8.68 -7.26 -3.19
C ARG A 42 -7.85 -7.22 -1.90
N PRO A 43 -6.61 -7.72 -1.88
CA PRO A 43 -5.72 -7.61 -0.73
C PRO A 43 -5.49 -6.15 -0.33
N VAL A 44 -5.25 -5.91 0.96
CA VAL A 44 -4.96 -4.56 1.46
C VAL A 44 -3.45 -4.33 1.46
N ILE A 45 -3.01 -3.20 0.95
CA ILE A 45 -1.61 -2.74 1.07
C ILE A 45 -1.59 -1.57 2.05
N PHE A 46 -0.90 -1.75 3.18
CA PHE A 46 -0.67 -0.69 4.15
C PHE A 46 0.71 -0.06 3.94
N PRO A 47 0.79 1.20 3.48
CA PRO A 47 2.06 1.85 3.22
C PRO A 47 2.65 2.47 4.50
N HIS A 48 3.67 1.84 5.09
CA HIS A 48 4.26 2.36 6.33
C HIS A 48 4.90 3.73 6.10
N TRP A 49 5.52 3.96 4.94
CA TRP A 49 6.14 5.23 4.58
C TRP A 49 5.19 6.42 4.75
N PHE A 50 4.01 6.36 4.13
CA PHE A 50 3.04 7.47 4.15
C PHE A 50 2.58 7.81 5.57
N HIS A 51 2.41 6.79 6.41
CA HIS A 51 2.00 6.94 7.80
C HIS A 51 3.15 7.44 8.69
N ARG A 52 4.38 6.99 8.45
CA ARG A 52 5.59 7.38 9.23
C ARG A 52 5.99 8.85 9.05
N ILE A 53 5.59 9.49 7.95
CA ILE A 53 5.80 10.94 7.77
C ILE A 53 5.02 11.76 8.82
N ARG A 54 3.88 11.24 9.30
CA ARG A 54 2.96 11.97 10.19
C ARG A 54 2.90 11.41 11.61
N TYR A 55 3.12 10.11 11.77
CA TYR A 55 2.93 9.42 13.05
C TYR A 55 4.15 8.61 13.45
N ARG A 56 4.44 8.61 14.75
CA ARG A 56 5.50 7.80 15.35
C ARG A 56 5.04 6.34 15.49
N CYS A 57 6.00 5.41 15.53
CA CYS A 57 5.73 3.96 15.67
C CYS A 57 4.82 3.63 16.87
N LYS A 58 4.95 4.37 17.98
CA LYS A 58 4.15 4.19 19.21
C LYS A 58 2.65 4.32 18.95
N VAL A 59 2.23 5.25 18.08
CA VAL A 59 0.81 5.47 17.77
C VAL A 59 0.21 4.18 17.25
N CYS A 60 0.81 3.57 16.22
CA CYS A 60 0.27 2.35 15.65
C CYS A 60 0.47 1.13 16.58
N HIS A 61 1.68 0.95 17.11
CA HIS A 61 2.07 -0.33 17.70
C HIS A 61 1.84 -0.46 19.21
N SER A 62 1.68 0.66 19.92
CA SER A 62 1.38 0.67 21.34
C SER A 62 -0.04 1.18 21.60
N GLU A 63 -0.43 2.29 20.98
CA GLU A 63 -1.70 2.95 21.29
C GLU A 63 -2.87 2.30 20.53
N LEU A 64 -2.71 2.05 19.23
CA LEU A 64 -3.73 1.40 18.39
C LEU A 64 -3.69 -0.15 18.46
N GLY A 65 -2.66 -0.73 19.10
CA GLY A 65 -2.56 -2.16 19.35
C GLY A 65 -2.15 -3.02 18.14
N PHE A 66 -1.57 -2.43 17.09
CA PHE A 66 -0.94 -3.23 16.02
C PHE A 66 0.33 -3.91 16.56
N LYS A 67 0.33 -5.24 16.62
CA LYS A 67 1.50 -6.01 17.01
C LYS A 67 2.61 -5.80 15.97
N MET A 68 3.85 -5.71 16.43
CA MET A 68 5.06 -5.62 15.59
C MET A 68 5.37 -6.96 14.88
N ARG A 69 4.37 -7.56 14.22
CA ARG A 69 4.45 -8.83 13.50
C ARG A 69 3.34 -8.88 12.46
N ALA A 70 3.72 -9.01 11.18
CA ALA A 70 2.75 -9.14 10.09
C ALA A 70 1.79 -10.33 10.35
N GLY A 71 0.50 -10.14 10.09
CA GLY A 71 -0.53 -11.16 10.29
C GLY A 71 -0.91 -11.48 11.74
N ALA A 72 -0.30 -10.83 12.74
CA ALA A 72 -0.57 -11.13 14.16
C ALA A 72 -1.83 -10.46 14.71
N ASN A 73 -2.36 -9.44 14.02
CA ASN A 73 -3.65 -8.83 14.32
C ASN A 73 -4.70 -9.37 13.38
N ASP A 74 -5.90 -9.57 13.92
CA ASP A 74 -7.07 -9.90 13.15
C ASP A 74 -7.87 -8.63 12.91
N VAL A 75 -7.60 -7.94 11.79
CA VAL A 75 -8.30 -6.70 11.44
C VAL A 75 -9.56 -7.06 10.67
N LEU A 76 -10.72 -6.68 11.21
CA LEU A 76 -12.03 -6.86 10.61
C LEU A 76 -12.61 -5.52 10.18
N MET A 77 -13.45 -5.52 9.14
CA MET A 77 -14.14 -4.31 8.74
C MET A 77 -15.12 -3.81 9.82
N SER A 78 -15.75 -4.73 10.57
CA SER A 78 -16.57 -4.37 11.73
C SER A 78 -15.77 -3.61 12.79
N ASP A 79 -14.55 -4.06 13.10
CA ASP A 79 -13.67 -3.35 14.04
C ASP A 79 -13.28 -1.96 13.51
N ILE A 80 -13.06 -1.82 12.20
CA ILE A 80 -12.76 -0.53 11.56
C ILE A 80 -13.97 0.41 11.68
N ILE A 81 -15.19 -0.08 11.44
CA ILE A 81 -16.42 0.70 11.58
C ILE A 81 -16.61 1.13 13.05
N ASP A 82 -16.28 0.25 14.00
CA ASP A 82 -16.29 0.54 15.45
C ASP A 82 -15.14 1.46 15.91
N GLY A 83 -14.37 2.02 14.96
CA GLY A 83 -13.32 2.97 15.24
C GLY A 83 -12.01 2.35 15.71
N LYS A 84 -11.79 1.03 15.58
CA LYS A 84 -10.53 0.37 15.94
C LYS A 84 -9.58 0.31 14.73
N PHE A 85 -8.30 0.04 14.99
CA PHE A 85 -7.27 -0.13 13.96
C PHE A 85 -7.25 1.04 12.95
N CYS A 86 -7.54 0.77 11.68
CA CYS A 86 -7.62 1.77 10.62
C CYS A 86 -8.68 2.83 10.93
N GLY A 87 -9.80 2.43 11.55
CA GLY A 87 -10.95 3.28 11.86
C GLY A 87 -10.67 4.37 12.89
N MET A 88 -9.60 4.26 13.69
CA MET A 88 -9.20 5.33 14.61
C MET A 88 -8.88 6.64 13.86
N CYS A 89 -8.38 6.52 12.62
CA CYS A 89 -8.01 7.65 11.77
C CYS A 89 -8.88 7.74 10.50
N HIS A 90 -9.18 6.60 9.86
CA HIS A 90 -10.06 6.54 8.69
C HIS A 90 -11.52 6.59 9.12
N ASN A 91 -11.93 7.75 9.64
CA ASN A 91 -13.25 8.00 10.25
C ASN A 91 -13.96 9.21 9.63
N GLY A 92 -13.44 9.75 8.53
CA GLY A 92 -13.99 10.94 7.86
C GLY A 92 -13.57 12.27 8.50
N GLN A 93 -12.83 12.27 9.61
CA GLN A 93 -12.35 13.48 10.29
C GLN A 93 -10.83 13.63 10.19
N VAL A 94 -10.07 12.58 10.55
CA VAL A 94 -8.59 12.61 10.51
C VAL A 94 -8.08 12.21 9.12
N ALA A 95 -8.70 11.20 8.53
CA ALA A 95 -8.49 10.77 7.16
C ALA A 95 -9.84 10.42 6.53
N TRP A 96 -9.82 10.06 5.24
CA TRP A 96 -11.03 9.61 4.54
C TRP A 96 -11.68 8.41 5.25
N GLY A 97 -13.00 8.31 5.15
CA GLY A 97 -13.77 7.25 5.79
C GLY A 97 -13.55 5.87 5.17
N PRO A 98 -13.95 4.80 5.88
CA PRO A 98 -13.65 3.42 5.51
C PRO A 98 -14.56 2.91 4.37
N GLU A 99 -15.58 3.66 3.97
CA GLU A 99 -16.44 3.40 2.80
C GLU A 99 -15.68 3.45 1.47
N ARG A 100 -14.49 4.07 1.44
CA ARG A 100 -13.64 4.13 0.24
C ARG A 100 -12.80 2.86 0.07
N CYS A 101 -13.47 1.74 -0.18
CA CYS A 101 -12.89 0.39 -0.23
C CYS A 101 -11.59 0.29 -1.05
N ASP A 102 -11.59 0.85 -2.26
CA ASP A 102 -10.49 0.73 -3.22
C ASP A 102 -9.18 1.40 -2.78
N LEU A 103 -9.24 2.32 -1.81
CA LEU A 103 -8.03 2.97 -1.29
C LEU A 103 -7.23 2.05 -0.37
N CYS A 104 -7.93 1.17 0.36
CA CYS A 104 -7.29 0.20 1.24
C CYS A 104 -7.03 -1.10 0.48
N HIS A 105 -8.05 -1.61 -0.21
CA HIS A 105 -8.03 -2.85 -0.99
C HIS A 105 -7.35 -2.65 -2.36
N SER A 106 -6.12 -2.16 -2.34
CA SER A 106 -5.37 -1.74 -3.54
C SER A 106 -4.49 -2.84 -4.14
N GLY A 107 -4.30 -3.96 -3.44
CA GLY A 107 -3.46 -5.06 -3.88
C GLY A 107 -4.01 -5.82 -5.09
N LEU A 108 -3.12 -6.46 -5.85
CA LEU A 108 -3.52 -7.38 -6.91
C LEU A 108 -4.17 -8.63 -6.29
N PRO A 109 -5.19 -9.23 -6.94
CA PRO A 109 -5.76 -10.49 -6.48
C PRO A 109 -4.67 -11.56 -6.30
N ARG A 110 -4.77 -12.37 -5.23
CA ARG A 110 -3.79 -13.43 -4.89
C ARG A 110 -2.42 -12.94 -4.45
N LEU A 111 -2.29 -11.66 -4.07
CA LEU A 111 -1.05 -11.14 -3.49
C LEU A 111 -0.78 -11.75 -2.12
N LEU A 112 0.39 -12.36 -1.94
CA LEU A 112 0.74 -13.02 -0.68
C LEU A 112 0.82 -12.03 0.49
N PRO A 113 0.29 -12.37 1.67
CA PRO A 113 0.44 -11.53 2.86
C PRO A 113 1.91 -11.50 3.31
N GLY A 114 2.33 -10.38 3.93
CA GLY A 114 3.70 -10.24 4.41
C GLY A 114 4.17 -8.79 4.43
N ILE A 115 5.48 -8.60 4.62
CA ILE A 115 6.12 -7.29 4.51
C ILE A 115 6.80 -7.20 3.15
N ALA A 116 6.44 -6.19 2.37
CA ALA A 116 7.12 -5.84 1.13
C ALA A 116 8.28 -4.87 1.46
N GLY A 117 9.50 -5.25 1.08
CA GLY A 117 10.72 -4.47 1.33
C GLY A 117 11.11 -4.41 2.82
N GLY A 118 12.04 -5.27 3.26
CA GLY A 118 12.56 -5.28 4.63
C GLY A 118 13.97 -4.68 4.75
N ALA A 119 14.42 -4.37 5.99
CA ALA A 119 15.72 -3.71 6.28
C ALA A 119 16.93 -4.53 5.84
N GLN A 120 16.73 -5.82 5.57
CA GLN A 120 17.78 -6.74 5.19
C GLN A 120 17.69 -7.26 3.76
N THR A 121 16.59 -7.06 3.00
CA THR A 121 16.55 -7.45 1.59
C THR A 121 15.41 -6.74 0.82
N SER A 122 15.66 -6.47 -0.45
CA SER A 122 14.69 -6.15 -1.52
C SER A 122 13.88 -7.39 -1.95
N GLY A 123 13.67 -8.36 -1.06
CA GLY A 123 12.93 -9.60 -1.30
C GLY A 123 11.86 -9.84 -0.23
N PRO A 124 10.95 -10.81 -0.43
CA PRO A 124 9.87 -11.10 0.50
C PRO A 124 10.48 -11.59 1.80
N GLY A 125 10.50 -10.70 2.81
CA GLY A 125 10.93 -11.04 4.16
C GLY A 125 10.06 -12.16 4.69
N ARG A 126 10.61 -13.37 4.76
CA ARG A 126 9.98 -14.47 5.48
C ARG A 126 10.07 -14.12 6.97
N TRP A 127 8.90 -13.93 7.58
CA TRP A 127 8.68 -13.98 9.02
C TRP A 127 7.79 -15.18 9.30
#